data_AF-A0A2W2FTH1-F1
#
_entry.id   AF-A0A2W2FTH1-F1
#
_cell.length_a   1.000
_cell.length_b   1.000
_cell.length_c   1.000
_cell.angle_alpha   90.00
_cell.angle_beta   90.00
_cell.angle_gamma   90.00
#
_symmetry.space_group_name_H-M   'P 1'
#
loop_
_entity.id
_entity.type
_entity.pdbx_description
1 polymer ?
#
loop_
_entity_poly.entity_id
_entity_poly.type
_entity_poly.pdbx_seq_one_letter_code
_entity_poly.pdbx_strand_id
1 'polypeptide(L)'
;MRVGLHGDAWDDAPHHIPAHGRRIRVGWSRHANAHLVSLVSMGAEPIRLLVIPPDTAVGPAAAALALSVRGAPGRRPADILGAAHRTAAAGLGSPDADGPAHGENQSGNTSDQPSTA
;
A
#
# COMPACT_ATOMS: atom_id res chain seq x y z
N MET A 1 2.89 -23.67 12.15
CA MET A 1 2.69 -22.29 11.69
C MET A 1 1.32 -21.78 12.12
N ARG A 2 1.22 -20.51 12.49
CA ARG A 2 -0.01 -19.81 12.83
C ARG A 2 -0.05 -18.46 12.11
N VAL A 3 -1.24 -18.00 11.77
CA VAL A 3 -1.50 -16.64 11.29
C VAL A 3 -2.20 -15.88 12.42
N GLY A 4 -1.67 -14.73 12.80
CA GLY A 4 -2.28 -13.83 13.77
C GLY A 4 -2.98 -12.67 13.06
N LEU A 5 -4.25 -12.44 13.38
CA LEU A 5 -5.08 -11.37 12.85
C LEU A 5 -5.74 -10.57 13.98
N HIS A 6 -6.16 -9.35 13.67
CA HIS A 6 -7.07 -8.59 14.52
C HIS A 6 -8.47 -9.20 14.46
N GLY A 7 -9.06 -9.50 15.61
CA GLY A 7 -10.37 -10.18 15.68
C GLY A 7 -11.48 -9.43 14.95
N ASP A 8 -11.69 -8.16 15.29
CA ASP A 8 -12.84 -7.40 14.76
C ASP A 8 -12.63 -6.85 13.33
N ALA A 9 -11.40 -6.84 12.82
CA ALA A 9 -11.09 -6.31 11.49
C ALA A 9 -10.98 -7.42 10.44
N TRP A 10 -11.00 -8.67 10.88
CA TRP A 10 -10.88 -9.90 10.08
C TRP A 10 -11.84 -10.96 10.63
N ASP A 11 -13.04 -10.54 11.01
CA ASP A 11 -14.06 -11.36 11.66
C ASP A 11 -14.67 -12.42 10.72
N ASP A 12 -14.56 -12.20 9.41
CA ASP A 12 -14.92 -13.12 8.35
C ASP A 12 -13.84 -14.17 8.02
N ALA A 13 -12.64 -14.06 8.59
CA ALA A 13 -11.53 -14.94 8.27
C ALA A 13 -11.74 -16.37 8.81
N PRO A 14 -11.34 -17.41 8.06
CA PRO A 14 -11.48 -18.79 8.53
C PRO A 14 -10.53 -19.07 9.70
N HIS A 15 -10.95 -19.91 10.66
CA HIS A 15 -10.08 -20.35 11.76
C HIS A 15 -8.90 -21.25 11.33
N HIS A 16 -8.98 -21.84 10.13
CA HIS A 16 -7.96 -22.71 9.58
C HIS A 16 -7.81 -22.50 8.07
N ILE A 17 -6.56 -22.41 7.62
CA ILE A 17 -6.23 -22.29 6.19
C ILE A 17 -5.58 -23.60 5.73
N PRO A 18 -6.13 -24.28 4.71
CA PRO A 18 -5.49 -25.45 4.10
C PRO A 18 -4.28 -25.01 3.27
N ALA A 19 -3.14 -25.69 3.43
CA ALA A 19 -1.92 -25.40 2.69
C ALA A 19 -1.09 -26.67 2.45
N HIS A 20 -1.20 -27.26 1.25
CA HIS A 20 -0.42 -28.42 0.78
C HIS A 20 -0.16 -29.49 1.85
N GLY A 21 -1.22 -30.17 2.31
CA GLY A 21 -1.11 -31.23 3.33
C GLY A 21 -0.90 -30.73 4.76
N ARG A 22 -0.89 -29.41 5.00
CA ARG A 22 -0.80 -28.80 6.32
C ARG A 22 -2.05 -27.96 6.60
N ARG A 23 -2.43 -27.89 7.87
CA ARG A 23 -3.46 -26.95 8.37
C ARG A 23 -2.79 -25.84 9.14
N ILE A 24 -2.92 -24.61 8.66
CA ILE A 24 -2.43 -23.42 9.34
C ILE A 24 -3.55 -22.93 10.28
N ARG A 25 -3.23 -22.72 11.56
CA ARG A 25 -4.20 -22.16 12.52
C ARG A 25 -4.24 -20.64 12.39
N VAL A 26 -5.43 -20.07 12.38
CA VAL A 26 -5.64 -18.63 12.46
C VAL A 26 -5.99 -18.29 13.90
N GLY A 27 -5.21 -17.40 14.51
CA GLY A 27 -5.42 -16.87 15.85
C GLY A 27 -5.90 -15.43 15.76
N TRP A 28 -6.92 -15.10 16.55
CA TRP A 28 -7.48 -13.77 16.64
C TRP A 28 -7.06 -13.09 17.94
N SER A 29 -6.70 -11.81 17.86
CA SER A 29 -6.41 -10.98 19.01
C SER A 29 -6.94 -9.57 18.78
N ARG A 30 -7.76 -9.07 19.71
CA ARG A 30 -8.21 -7.67 19.73
C ARG A 30 -7.09 -6.65 19.98
N HIS A 31 -5.92 -7.11 20.43
CA HIS A 31 -4.77 -6.24 20.69
C HIS A 31 -3.76 -6.25 19.53
N ALA A 32 -4.01 -7.05 18.48
CA ALA A 32 -3.22 -6.97 17.26
C ALA A 32 -3.49 -5.62 16.56
N ASN A 33 -2.62 -5.20 15.65
CA ASN A 33 -2.92 -4.07 14.78
C ASN A 33 -3.87 -4.53 13.66
N ALA A 34 -4.93 -3.77 13.38
CA ALA A 34 -5.96 -4.11 12.38
C ALA A 34 -5.39 -4.31 10.96
N HIS A 35 -4.31 -3.61 10.63
CA HIS A 35 -3.66 -3.62 9.33
C HIS A 35 -2.45 -4.54 9.26
N LEU A 36 -2.17 -5.35 10.28
CA LEU A 36 -1.05 -6.30 10.27
C LEU A 36 -1.53 -7.74 10.28
N VAL A 37 -0.94 -8.53 9.37
CA VAL A 37 -1.01 -9.99 9.40
C VAL A 37 0.33 -10.53 9.86
N SER A 38 0.33 -11.35 10.92
CA SER A 38 1.56 -11.94 11.46
C SER A 38 1.62 -13.44 11.16
N LEU A 39 2.68 -13.91 10.51
CA LEU A 39 2.96 -15.33 10.34
C LEU A 39 3.99 -15.77 11.36
N VAL A 40 3.61 -16.71 12.22
CA VAL A 40 4.44 -17.22 13.31
C VAL A 40 4.70 -18.70 13.08
N SER A 41 5.97 -19.09 13.05
CA SER A 41 6.40 -20.49 13.06
C SER A 41 7.33 -20.74 14.23
N MET A 42 7.39 -21.97 14.73
CA MET A 42 8.32 -22.27 15.82
C MET A 42 9.76 -22.15 15.33
N GLY A 43 10.60 -21.48 16.11
CA GLY A 43 12.03 -21.34 15.82
C GLY A 43 12.38 -20.42 14.66
N ALA A 44 11.41 -19.67 14.12
CA ALA A 44 11.65 -18.69 13.05
C ALA A 44 11.20 -17.30 13.48
N GLU A 45 11.89 -16.28 12.97
CA GLU A 45 11.49 -14.89 13.16
C GLU A 45 10.08 -14.67 12.56
N PRO A 46 9.15 -14.02 13.29
CA PRO A 46 7.82 -13.74 12.76
C PRO A 46 7.86 -12.84 11.53
N ILE A 47 7.13 -13.23 10.49
CA ILE A 47 6.93 -12.37 9.31
C ILE A 47 5.71 -11.48 9.58
N ARG A 48 5.85 -10.18 9.41
CA ARG A 48 4.75 -9.21 9.53
C ARG A 48 4.45 -8.60 8.18
N LEU A 49 3.21 -8.69 7.74
CA LEU A 49 2.73 -8.12 6.50
C LEU A 49 1.82 -6.94 6.83
N LEU A 50 2.07 -5.80 6.18
CA LEU A 50 1.20 -4.63 6.23
C LEU A 50 0.14 -4.75 5.13
N VAL A 51 -1.12 -4.59 5.51
CA VAL A 51 -2.25 -4.51 4.60
C VAL A 51 -2.60 -3.04 4.41
N ILE A 52 -2.65 -2.61 3.14
CA ILE A 52 -3.18 -1.31 2.77
C ILE A 52 -4.67 -1.51 2.47
N PRO A 53 -5.59 -0.89 3.24
CA PRO A 53 -7.02 -0.99 2.98
C PRO A 53 -7.38 -0.55 1.55
N PRO A 54 -8.35 -1.20 0.88
CA PRO A 54 -8.69 -0.91 -0.51
C PRO A 54 -9.26 0.50 -0.72
N ASP A 55 -9.82 1.10 0.32
CA ASP A 55 -10.30 2.48 0.39
C ASP A 55 -9.19 3.51 0.64
N THR A 56 -7.94 3.07 0.83
CA THR A 56 -6.80 3.99 0.95
C THR A 56 -6.59 4.74 -0.36
N ALA A 57 -6.61 6.07 -0.30
CA ALA A 57 -6.36 6.91 -1.47
C ALA A 57 -4.99 6.60 -2.11
N VAL A 58 -4.89 6.82 -3.43
CA VAL A 58 -3.70 6.49 -4.25
C VAL A 58 -2.42 7.10 -3.68
N GLY A 59 -2.46 8.37 -3.25
CA GLY A 59 -1.31 9.07 -2.67
C GLY A 59 -0.74 8.36 -1.43
N PRO A 60 -1.52 8.17 -0.35
CA PRO A 60 -1.11 7.38 0.80
C PRO A 60 -0.70 5.93 0.47
N ALA A 61 -1.39 5.26 -0.46
CA ALA A 61 -1.01 3.89 -0.85
C ALA A 61 0.38 3.84 -1.50
N ALA A 62 0.66 4.76 -2.44
CA ALA A 62 1.96 4.89 -3.08
C ALA A 62 3.05 5.27 -2.07
N ALA A 63 2.75 6.20 -1.15
CA ALA A 63 3.67 6.58 -0.08
C ALA A 63 3.98 5.39 0.85
N ALA A 64 2.98 4.56 1.20
CA ALA A 64 3.19 3.39 2.03
C ALA A 64 4.12 2.36 1.35
N LEU A 65 3.93 2.12 0.04
CA LEU A 65 4.82 1.28 -0.74
C LEU A 65 6.26 1.84 -0.76
N ALA A 66 6.44 3.13 -1.05
CA ALA A 66 7.74 3.78 -1.08
C ALA A 66 8.45 3.71 0.29
N LEU A 67 7.72 3.93 1.39
CA LEU A 67 8.24 3.80 2.75
C LEU A 67 8.63 2.36 3.10
N SER A 68 7.94 1.37 2.53
CA SER A 68 8.23 -0.04 2.73
C SER A 68 9.50 -0.48 2.00
N VAL A 69 9.70 -0.01 0.77
CA VAL A 69 10.92 -0.28 -0.03
C VAL A 69 12.15 0.37 0.59
N ARG A 70 12.04 1.62 1.04
CA ARG A 70 13.18 2.36 1.60
C ARG A 70 13.78 1.65 2.81
N GLY A 71 12.93 1.02 3.63
CA GLY A 71 13.32 0.46 4.92
C GLY A 71 13.81 1.55 5.88
N ALA A 72 13.63 1.33 7.17
CA ALA A 72 14.28 2.17 8.17
C ALA A 72 14.57 1.31 9.41
N PRO A 73 15.79 1.35 9.96
CA PRO A 73 16.11 0.69 11.22
C PRO A 73 15.11 1.11 12.30
N GLY A 74 14.53 0.14 13.00
CA GLY A 74 13.60 0.40 14.10
C GLY A 74 12.19 0.86 13.70
N ARG A 75 11.87 1.05 12.41
CA ARG A 75 10.51 1.38 11.98
C ARG A 75 9.62 0.14 12.05
N ARG A 76 8.52 0.23 12.79
CA ARG A 76 7.56 -0.87 12.87
C ARG A 76 6.64 -0.82 11.65
N PRO A 77 6.26 -1.98 11.07
CA PRO A 77 5.29 -2.01 9.97
C PRO A 77 3.97 -1.28 10.28
N ALA A 78 3.53 -1.33 11.55
CA ALA A 78 2.32 -0.65 12.02
C ALA A 78 2.36 0.88 11.83
N ASP A 79 3.55 1.48 11.79
CA ASP A 79 3.71 2.94 11.72
C ASP A 79 3.71 3.45 10.28
N ILE A 80 3.88 2.56 9.30
CA ILE A 80 4.07 2.92 7.89
C ILE A 80 2.81 3.58 7.32
N LEU A 81 1.62 3.02 7.57
CA LEU A 81 0.39 3.53 6.97
C LEU A 81 0.04 4.94 7.50
N GLY A 82 0.24 5.18 8.80
CA GLY A 82 0.07 6.51 9.39
C GLY A 82 1.12 7.51 8.89
N ALA A 83 2.37 7.09 8.72
CA ALA A 83 3.40 7.92 8.11
C ALA A 83 3.09 8.26 6.64
N ALA A 84 2.59 7.30 5.87
CA ALA A 84 2.24 7.46 4.48
C ALA A 84 1.11 8.50 4.28
N HIS A 85 0.09 8.48 5.14
CA HIS A 85 -0.95 9.51 5.15
C HIS A 85 -0.38 10.90 5.38
N ARG A 86 0.55 11.05 6.34
CA ARG A 86 1.21 12.35 6.59
C ARG A 86 2.08 12.79 5.42
N THR A 87 2.84 11.89 4.82
CA THR A 87 3.67 12.19 3.64
C THR A 87 2.82 12.65 2.46
N ALA A 88 1.71 11.95 2.18
CA ALA A 88 0.80 12.33 1.12
C ALA A 88 0.14 13.70 1.39
N ALA A 89 -0.30 13.96 2.63
CA ALA A 89 -0.87 15.24 3.02
C ALA A 89 0.15 16.40 2.90
N ALA A 90 1.42 16.16 3.26
CA ALA A 90 2.48 17.15 3.11
C ALA A 90 2.78 17.48 1.63
N GLY A 91 2.69 16.49 0.74
CA GLY A 91 2.85 16.71 -0.71
C GLY A 91 1.73 17.56 -1.34
N LEU A 92 0.52 17.52 -0.76
CA LEU A 92 -0.60 18.39 -1.14
C LEU A 92 -0.46 19.82 -0.56
N GLY A 93 0.44 20.01 0.41
CA GLY A 93 0.67 21.27 1.11
C GLY A 93 1.78 22.15 0.51
N SER A 94 2.33 21.80 -0.65
CA SER A 94 3.19 22.68 -1.43
C SER A 94 2.34 23.36 -2.51
N PRO A 95 1.76 24.55 -2.28
CA PRO A 95 1.30 25.36 -3.39
C PRO A 95 2.55 25.72 -4.22
N ASP A 96 2.48 25.47 -5.52
CA ASP A 96 3.42 26.01 -6.49
C ASP A 96 3.66 27.50 -6.20
N ALA A 97 4.89 27.82 -5.78
CA ALA A 97 5.41 29.15 -5.98
C ALA A 97 5.89 29.23 -7.44
N ASP A 98 5.10 29.96 -8.23
CA ASP A 98 5.43 30.51 -9.56
C ASP A 98 5.92 29.56 -10.66
N GLY A 99 5.00 29.21 -11.55
CA GLY A 99 5.32 28.90 -12.94
C GLY A 99 4.09 29.15 -13.82
N PRO A 100 4.08 30.19 -14.69
CA PRO A 100 2.96 30.38 -15.59
C PRO A 100 2.98 29.27 -16.64
N ALA A 101 1.92 28.46 -16.64
CA ALA A 101 1.65 27.48 -17.69
C ALA A 101 1.33 28.21 -19.00
N HIS A 102 2.37 28.58 -19.75
CA HIS A 102 2.27 29.00 -21.13
C HIS A 102 2.15 27.76 -22.02
N GLY A 103 0.94 27.20 -22.07
CA GLY A 103 0.58 26.11 -22.96
C GLY A 103 0.12 26.65 -24.31
N GLU A 104 1.05 27.10 -25.15
CA GLU A 104 0.77 27.31 -26.57
C GLU A 104 0.62 25.95 -27.26
N ASN A 105 -0.63 25.62 -27.53
CA ASN A 105 -1.08 24.55 -28.40
C ASN A 105 -0.67 24.84 -29.85
N GLN A 106 0.50 24.35 -30.26
CA GLN A 106 0.91 24.39 -31.66
C GLN A 106 0.08 23.36 -32.46
N SER A 107 -1.07 23.84 -32.93
CA SER A 107 -1.90 23.26 -33.98
C SER A 107 -1.12 23.28 -35.29
N GLY A 108 -0.94 22.11 -35.91
CA GLY A 108 -0.34 22.05 -37.25
C GLY A 108 0.01 20.66 -37.74
N ASN A 109 -0.98 19.76 -37.83
CA ASN A 109 -0.86 18.64 -38.78
C ASN A 109 -2.18 18.45 -39.51
N THR A 110 -2.30 19.13 -40.64
CA THR A 110 -3.02 18.60 -41.80
C THR A 110 -2.58 19.37 -43.03
N SER A 111 -1.87 18.71 -43.92
CA SER A 111 -2.18 18.80 -45.35
C SER A 111 -1.77 17.48 -45.98
N ASP A 112 -2.79 16.64 -46.17
CA ASP A 112 -2.88 15.70 -47.28
C ASP A 112 -2.37 16.35 -48.58
N GLN A 113 -1.60 15.61 -49.35
CA GLN A 113 -1.44 15.84 -50.78
C GLN A 113 -1.85 14.57 -51.51
N PRO A 114 -2.95 14.59 -52.28
CA PRO A 114 -3.36 13.48 -53.13
C PRO A 114 -2.61 13.50 -54.47
N SER A 115 -2.37 12.28 -54.96
CA SER A 115 -1.89 11.90 -56.28
C SER A 115 -2.50 12.70 -57.45
N THR A 116 -1.70 13.04 -58.48
CA THR A 116 -2.14 13.04 -59.89
C THR A 116 -0.95 12.91 -60.87
N ALA A 117 -1.11 11.95 -61.80
CA ALA A 117 -0.52 11.75 -63.14
C ALA A 117 1.00 11.58 -63.31
#